data_AF-A0A7C1D9Q4-F1
#
_entry.id   AF-A0A7C1D9Q4-F1
#
_cell.length_a   1.000
_cell.length_b   1.000
_cell.length_c   1.000
_cell.angle_alpha   90.00
_cell.angle_beta   90.00
_cell.angle_gamma   90.00
#
_symmetry.space_group_name_H-M   'P 1'
#
loop_
_entity.id
_entity.type
_entity.pdbx_description
1 polymer ?
#
loop_
_entity_poly.entity_id
_entity_poly.type
_entity_poly.pdbx_seq_one_letter_code
_entity_poly.pdbx_strand_id
1 'polypeptide(L)'
;MNINLPKKVIVLDIEGDKVSKPVNFNKIKAYVAGVKEAVLYKGKYKLGKYDYYLPKDFKYLERRLATFPGIILGHNLFAYDYKVLKKYMDLKKIINKTVDTLYFLNKSWYGNIEGTSLDNLALHNIGKRKKFSGKSIPQMWKKGFIEKVIRYNERDLNLTAGVWEQVLLTHRVRFKRWFCLVLEKNDLTLLTGQKTLLDYKTWKKKKKVIDDYRDFNIRFQDFYRSYAKEYFYAYCNKCKRIVVWKILLNSYFTEQNQKVECNKHHFLNASIDPALAREYVGNIKSVGVKDNNFISFRGRVDKKEILGMLRKKIKNVL
;
A
#
# COMPACT_ATOMS: atom_id res chain seq x y z
N MET A 1 15.84 12.87 -17.07
CA MET A 1 16.61 12.27 -15.97
C MET A 1 17.18 10.95 -16.44
N ASN A 2 18.51 10.76 -16.45
CA ASN A 2 19.10 9.45 -16.76
C ASN A 2 18.95 8.53 -15.55
N ILE A 3 18.10 7.51 -15.68
CA ILE A 3 17.88 6.47 -14.67
C ILE A 3 18.38 5.16 -15.26
N ASN A 4 19.31 4.51 -14.56
CA ASN A 4 19.78 3.19 -14.96
C ASN A 4 18.72 2.13 -14.62
N LEU A 5 18.10 1.55 -15.65
CA LEU A 5 17.10 0.52 -15.50
C LEU A 5 17.76 -0.85 -15.21
N PRO A 6 17.23 -1.66 -14.29
CA PRO A 6 17.81 -2.97 -14.00
C PRO A 6 17.71 -3.89 -15.22
N LYS A 7 18.84 -4.48 -15.65
CA LYS A 7 18.87 -5.35 -16.83
C LYS A 7 18.02 -6.62 -16.66
N LYS A 8 17.92 -7.12 -15.42
CA LYS A 8 17.20 -8.33 -15.06
C LYS A 8 16.37 -8.12 -13.80
N VAL A 9 15.16 -8.67 -13.80
CA VAL A 9 14.19 -8.59 -12.71
C VAL A 9 13.59 -9.97 -12.51
N ILE A 10 13.41 -10.43 -11.28
CA ILE A 10 12.48 -11.52 -10.96
C ILE A 10 11.24 -10.90 -10.34
N VAL A 11 10.07 -11.16 -10.92
CA VAL A 11 8.78 -10.84 -10.30
C VAL A 11 8.36 -12.01 -9.44
N LEU A 12 8.02 -11.77 -8.17
CA LEU A 12 7.67 -12.77 -7.17
C LEU A 12 6.31 -12.44 -6.54
N ASP A 13 5.51 -13.48 -6.31
CA ASP A 13 4.28 -13.44 -5.51
C ASP A 13 4.02 -14.84 -4.93
N ILE A 14 3.38 -14.92 -3.76
CA ILE A 14 2.97 -16.19 -3.17
C ILE A 14 1.47 -16.26 -2.91
N GLU A 15 0.95 -17.47 -3.02
CA GLU A 15 -0.39 -17.81 -2.56
C GLU A 15 -0.31 -18.67 -1.30
N GLY A 16 -1.26 -18.47 -0.39
CA GLY A 16 -1.29 -19.18 0.88
C GLY A 16 -2.60 -19.05 1.64
N ASP A 17 -2.57 -19.54 2.87
CA ASP A 17 -3.69 -19.42 3.81
C ASP A 17 -4.08 -17.95 4.05
N LYS A 18 -5.36 -17.76 4.37
CA LYS A 18 -5.86 -16.49 4.90
C LYS A 18 -5.13 -16.16 6.20
N VAL A 19 -4.88 -14.87 6.38
CA VAL A 19 -4.47 -14.32 7.68
C VAL A 19 -5.66 -14.38 8.62
N SER A 20 -5.57 -15.17 9.69
CA SER A 20 -6.49 -15.09 10.83
C SER A 20 -6.03 -14.02 11.82
N LYS A 21 -6.95 -13.43 12.59
CA LYS A 21 -6.62 -12.53 13.71
C LYS A 21 -6.70 -13.32 15.03
N PRO A 22 -5.72 -13.17 15.95
CA PRO A 22 -4.49 -12.39 15.83
C PRO A 22 -3.51 -13.01 14.80
N VAL A 23 -2.79 -12.14 14.09
CA VAL A 23 -1.92 -12.55 12.98
C VAL A 23 -0.74 -13.39 13.49
N ASN A 24 -0.69 -14.66 13.09
CA ASN A 24 0.47 -15.51 13.33
C ASN A 24 1.01 -16.09 12.01
N PHE A 25 1.99 -15.41 11.44
CA PHE A 25 2.62 -15.82 10.18
C PHE A 25 3.28 -17.20 10.22
N ASN A 26 3.65 -17.71 11.40
CA ASN A 26 4.22 -19.06 11.50
C ASN A 26 3.16 -20.14 11.19
N LYS A 27 1.88 -19.85 11.44
CA LYS A 27 0.75 -20.76 11.18
C LYS A 27 0.21 -20.70 9.75
N ILE A 28 0.53 -19.66 8.98
CA ILE A 28 0.06 -19.48 7.59
C ILE A 28 0.82 -20.43 6.66
N LYS A 29 0.15 -21.36 5.97
CA LYS A 29 0.81 -22.21 4.97
C LYS A 29 0.93 -21.46 3.64
N ALA A 30 2.10 -21.52 3.03
CA ALA A 30 2.25 -21.19 1.62
C ALA A 30 1.84 -22.40 0.78
N TYR A 31 1.18 -22.15 -0.34
CA TYR A 31 0.73 -23.16 -1.28
C TYR A 31 1.58 -23.17 -2.55
N VAL A 32 1.83 -21.99 -3.11
CA VAL A 32 2.65 -21.82 -4.30
C VAL A 32 3.38 -20.48 -4.24
N ALA A 33 4.61 -20.46 -4.74
CA ALA A 33 5.33 -19.24 -5.03
C ALA A 33 5.62 -19.21 -6.52
N GLY A 34 5.14 -18.19 -7.21
CA GLY A 34 5.39 -17.99 -8.64
C GLY A 34 6.51 -17.02 -8.86
N VAL A 35 7.27 -17.24 -9.94
CA VAL A 35 8.26 -16.30 -10.43
C VAL A 35 8.21 -16.18 -11.95
N LYS A 36 8.48 -14.96 -12.42
CA LYS A 36 8.78 -14.66 -13.82
C LYS A 36 10.03 -13.80 -13.89
N GLU A 37 10.98 -14.20 -14.72
CA GLU A 37 12.13 -13.35 -15.04
C GLU A 37 11.74 -12.34 -16.11
N ALA A 38 12.05 -11.07 -15.91
CA ALA A 38 11.93 -10.01 -16.90
C ALA A 38 13.31 -9.51 -17.29
N VAL A 39 13.57 -9.41 -18.60
CA VAL A 39 14.85 -8.92 -19.14
C VAL A 39 14.60 -7.63 -19.91
N LEU A 40 15.40 -6.61 -19.62
CA LEU A 40 15.36 -5.34 -20.34
C LEU A 40 15.97 -5.51 -21.74
N TYR A 41 15.17 -5.22 -22.77
CA TYR A 41 15.60 -5.26 -24.17
C TYR A 41 15.02 -4.07 -24.93
N LYS A 42 15.88 -3.26 -25.55
CA LYS A 42 15.49 -2.06 -26.32
C LYS A 42 14.51 -1.15 -25.56
N GLY A 43 14.77 -0.91 -24.27
CA GLY A 43 13.97 -0.01 -23.43
C GLY A 43 12.65 -0.58 -22.90
N LYS A 44 12.36 -1.87 -23.13
CA LYS A 44 11.15 -2.54 -22.60
C LYS A 44 11.51 -3.86 -21.93
N TYR A 45 10.72 -4.29 -20.96
CA TYR A 45 10.90 -5.58 -20.30
C TYR A 45 10.17 -6.69 -21.07
N LYS A 46 10.91 -7.74 -21.40
CA LYS A 46 10.33 -9.00 -21.89
C LYS A 46 10.18 -9.95 -20.72
N LEU A 47 8.93 -10.29 -20.41
CA LEU A 47 8.60 -11.22 -19.35
C LEU A 47 8.74 -12.66 -19.87
N GLY A 48 9.48 -13.48 -19.14
CA GLY A 48 9.76 -14.87 -19.47
C GLY A 48 8.63 -15.83 -19.07
N LYS A 49 8.98 -17.13 -19.08
CA LYS A 49 8.09 -18.21 -18.67
C LYS A 49 7.72 -18.07 -17.19
N TYR A 50 6.50 -18.51 -16.87
CA TYR A 50 6.05 -18.67 -15.50
C TYR A 50 6.65 -19.95 -14.92
N ASP A 51 7.43 -19.80 -13.87
CA ASP A 51 7.88 -20.91 -13.04
C ASP A 51 7.15 -20.84 -11.70
N TYR A 52 6.79 -21.99 -11.14
CA TYR A 52 6.19 -22.06 -9.82
C TYR A 52 6.88 -23.09 -8.94
N TYR A 53 6.80 -22.86 -7.65
CA TYR A 53 7.42 -23.68 -6.62
C TYR A 53 6.35 -24.06 -5.61
N LEU A 54 6.27 -25.34 -5.27
CA LEU A 54 5.50 -25.81 -4.13
C LEU A 54 6.37 -25.77 -2.88
N PRO A 55 5.82 -25.94 -1.66
CA PRO A 55 6.60 -25.85 -0.43
C PRO A 55 7.82 -26.79 -0.38
N LYS A 56 7.71 -27.97 -1.00
CA LYS A 56 8.82 -28.93 -1.15
C LYS A 56 9.99 -28.38 -2.00
N ASP A 57 9.70 -27.43 -2.90
CA ASP A 57 10.66 -26.86 -3.85
C ASP A 57 11.23 -25.51 -3.36
N PHE A 58 10.81 -25.01 -2.20
CA PHE A 58 11.20 -23.67 -1.74
C PHE A 58 12.71 -23.52 -1.47
N LYS A 59 13.45 -24.61 -1.26
CA LYS A 59 14.91 -24.56 -1.21
C LYS A 59 15.55 -24.28 -2.57
N TYR A 60 14.93 -24.72 -3.66
CA TYR A 60 15.36 -24.33 -5.01
C TYR A 60 15.03 -22.85 -5.27
N LEU A 61 13.84 -22.40 -4.87
CA LEU A 61 13.46 -20.99 -4.96
C LEU A 61 14.43 -20.11 -4.15
N GLU A 62 14.78 -20.49 -2.92
CA GLU A 62 15.75 -19.77 -2.08
C GLU A 62 17.07 -19.58 -2.81
N ARG A 63 17.66 -20.64 -3.37
CA ARG A 63 18.92 -20.56 -4.11
C ARG A 63 18.80 -19.66 -5.33
N ARG A 64 17.73 -19.79 -6.12
CA ARG A 64 17.48 -18.97 -7.30
C ARG A 64 17.39 -17.49 -6.90
N LEU A 65 16.55 -17.17 -5.93
CA LEU A 65 16.38 -15.79 -5.46
C LEU A 65 17.66 -15.26 -4.83
N ALA A 66 18.40 -16.02 -4.03
CA ALA A 66 19.61 -15.56 -3.35
C ALA A 66 20.76 -15.26 -4.33
N THR A 67 20.91 -16.06 -5.39
CA THR A 67 21.98 -15.91 -6.39
C THR A 67 21.62 -15.01 -7.58
N PHE A 68 20.33 -14.67 -7.75
CA PHE A 68 19.91 -13.81 -8.85
C PHE A 68 20.64 -12.45 -8.86
N PRO A 69 21.27 -12.03 -9.97
CA PRO A 69 22.08 -10.81 -10.02
C PRO A 69 21.27 -9.53 -10.15
N GLY A 70 19.98 -9.62 -10.48
CA GLY A 70 19.08 -8.49 -10.63
C GLY A 70 18.27 -8.18 -9.38
N ILE A 71 17.17 -7.45 -9.57
CA ILE A 71 16.24 -7.11 -8.48
C ILE A 71 15.12 -8.14 -8.34
N ILE A 72 14.55 -8.24 -7.14
CA ILE A 72 13.35 -9.03 -6.88
C ILE A 72 12.19 -8.06 -6.72
N LEU A 73 11.30 -8.01 -7.71
CA LEU A 73 10.12 -7.18 -7.73
C LEU A 73 8.91 -7.94 -7.16
N GLY A 74 8.09 -7.27 -6.35
CA GLY A 74 6.78 -7.79 -5.99
C GLY A 74 5.87 -6.71 -5.43
N HIS A 75 4.70 -7.14 -4.96
CA HIS A 75 3.71 -6.26 -4.33
C HIS A 75 3.35 -6.83 -2.97
N ASN A 76 3.72 -6.13 -1.90
CA ASN A 76 3.49 -6.54 -0.50
C ASN A 76 4.43 -7.64 0.05
N LEU A 77 5.56 -7.89 -0.63
CA LEU A 77 6.55 -8.88 -0.24
C LEU A 77 7.03 -8.72 1.22
N PHE A 78 7.37 -7.50 1.65
CA PHE A 78 7.94 -7.28 2.97
C PHE A 78 6.93 -7.50 4.11
N ALA A 79 5.65 -7.19 3.88
CA ALA A 79 4.64 -7.22 4.93
C ALA A 79 3.80 -8.51 4.94
N TYR A 80 3.83 -9.30 3.86
CA TYR A 80 3.15 -10.59 3.81
C TYR A 80 4.09 -11.72 3.36
N ASP A 81 4.52 -11.73 2.10
CA ASP A 81 5.14 -12.90 1.47
C ASP A 81 6.37 -13.37 2.21
N TYR A 82 7.31 -12.47 2.48
CA TYR A 82 8.53 -12.77 3.24
C TYR A 82 8.25 -13.16 4.69
N LYS A 83 7.15 -12.68 5.29
CA LYS A 83 6.77 -13.12 6.63
C LYS A 83 6.27 -14.56 6.64
N VAL A 84 5.61 -15.00 5.56
CA VAL A 84 5.22 -16.40 5.36
C VAL A 84 6.43 -17.25 4.96
N LEU A 85 7.26 -16.78 4.03
CA LEU A 85 8.38 -17.52 3.43
C LEU A 85 9.55 -17.74 4.39
N LYS A 86 9.78 -16.86 5.37
CA LYS A 86 10.92 -16.98 6.32
C LYS A 86 10.98 -18.30 7.09
N LYS A 87 9.87 -19.06 7.18
CA LYS A 87 9.85 -20.38 7.84
C LYS A 87 10.32 -21.51 6.92
N TYR A 88 10.38 -21.24 5.63
CA TYR A 88 10.80 -22.19 4.60
C TYR A 88 12.20 -21.87 4.07
N MET A 89 12.61 -20.60 4.07
CA MET A 89 13.87 -20.16 3.48
C MET A 89 14.56 -19.01 4.22
N ASP A 90 15.89 -18.91 4.06
CA ASP A 90 16.66 -17.75 4.54
C ASP A 90 16.55 -16.58 3.55
N LEU A 91 16.07 -15.45 4.07
CA LEU A 91 15.81 -14.23 3.30
C LEU A 91 16.95 -13.21 3.35
N LYS A 92 18.05 -13.49 4.07
CA LYS A 92 19.16 -12.55 4.29
C LYS A 92 19.76 -12.01 2.99
N LYS A 93 19.96 -12.87 1.99
CA LYS A 93 20.50 -12.49 0.67
C LYS A 93 19.43 -12.01 -0.33
N ILE A 94 18.16 -12.06 0.04
CA ILE A 94 17.00 -11.81 -0.84
C ILE A 94 16.45 -10.40 -0.59
N ILE A 95 16.29 -10.02 0.68
CA ILE A 95 15.63 -8.76 1.07
C ILE A 95 16.35 -7.52 0.53
N ASN A 96 17.68 -7.48 0.55
CA ASN A 96 18.44 -6.27 0.20
C ASN A 96 18.29 -5.86 -1.28
N LYS A 97 17.89 -6.78 -2.16
CA LYS A 97 17.64 -6.54 -3.59
C LYS A 97 16.15 -6.51 -3.95
N THR A 98 15.29 -6.44 -2.94
CA THR A 98 13.84 -6.45 -3.13
C THR A 98 13.30 -5.05 -3.41
N VAL A 99 12.52 -4.94 -4.48
CA VAL A 99 11.64 -3.83 -4.80
C VAL A 99 10.21 -4.23 -4.48
N ASP A 100 9.69 -3.80 -3.33
CA ASP A 100 8.28 -4.01 -2.95
C ASP A 100 7.49 -2.73 -3.25
N THR A 101 6.65 -2.81 -4.27
CA THR A 101 5.85 -1.67 -4.76
C THR A 101 4.89 -1.13 -3.71
N LEU A 102 4.26 -1.98 -2.89
CA LEU A 102 3.35 -1.50 -1.85
C LEU A 102 4.11 -0.80 -0.73
N TYR A 103 5.25 -1.36 -0.32
CA TYR A 103 6.09 -0.73 0.69
C TYR A 103 6.64 0.61 0.21
N PHE A 104 7.08 0.69 -1.06
CA PHE A 104 7.49 1.94 -1.69
C PHE A 104 6.38 3.00 -1.59
N LEU A 105 5.17 2.68 -2.05
CA LEU A 105 4.04 3.63 -2.03
C LEU A 105 3.68 4.08 -0.61
N ASN A 106 3.69 3.16 0.36
CA ASN A 106 3.42 3.50 1.75
C ASN A 106 4.50 4.40 2.37
N LYS A 107 5.77 4.22 1.98
CA LYS A 107 6.89 5.04 2.46
C LYS A 107 6.88 6.43 1.82
N SER A 108 6.72 6.51 0.50
CA SER A 108 6.75 7.79 -0.23
C SER A 108 5.53 8.67 0.08
N TRP A 109 4.40 8.10 0.50
CA TRP A 109 3.17 8.87 0.75
C TRP A 109 2.62 8.78 2.19
N TYR A 110 3.47 8.52 3.18
CA TYR A 110 3.09 8.58 4.60
C TYR A 110 1.84 7.75 5.01
N GLY A 111 1.57 6.64 4.32
CA GLY A 111 0.82 5.50 4.87
C GLY A 111 -0.71 5.46 4.75
N ASN A 112 -1.39 6.32 3.97
CA ASN A 112 -2.85 6.37 3.92
C ASN A 112 -3.45 6.60 2.52
N ILE A 113 -3.19 5.73 1.54
CA ILE A 113 -3.90 5.79 0.25
C ILE A 113 -4.78 4.55 0.05
N GLU A 114 -6.09 4.79 -0.01
CA GLU A 114 -7.03 3.86 -0.64
C GLU A 114 -6.65 3.67 -2.12
N GLY A 115 -6.68 2.44 -2.62
CA GLY A 115 -6.34 2.15 -4.02
C GLY A 115 -4.88 1.77 -4.25
N THR A 116 -4.13 1.48 -3.18
CA THR A 116 -2.78 0.88 -3.26
C THR A 116 -2.81 -0.62 -3.55
N SER A 117 -3.98 -1.25 -3.66
CA SER A 117 -4.08 -2.66 -4.05
C SER A 117 -3.59 -2.86 -5.48
N LEU A 118 -2.94 -4.00 -5.74
CA LEU A 118 -2.48 -4.36 -7.08
C LEU A 118 -3.60 -4.29 -8.14
N ASP A 119 -4.81 -4.74 -7.81
CA ASP A 119 -5.95 -4.68 -8.75
C ASP A 119 -6.28 -3.23 -9.15
N ASN A 120 -6.30 -2.34 -8.18
CA ASN A 120 -6.60 -0.93 -8.41
C ASN A 120 -5.48 -0.21 -9.16
N LEU A 121 -4.23 -0.48 -8.79
CA LEU A 121 -3.06 0.04 -9.51
C LEU A 121 -3.04 -0.47 -10.96
N ALA A 122 -3.33 -1.75 -11.18
CA ALA A 122 -3.39 -2.33 -12.52
C ALA A 122 -4.48 -1.69 -13.38
N LEU A 123 -5.65 -1.42 -12.80
CA LEU A 123 -6.74 -0.76 -13.51
C LEU A 123 -6.32 0.63 -13.98
N HIS A 124 -5.77 1.44 -13.07
CA HIS A 124 -5.54 2.85 -13.34
C HIS A 124 -4.24 3.16 -14.09
N ASN A 125 -3.27 2.23 -14.09
CA ASN A 125 -1.99 2.44 -14.78
C ASN A 125 -1.91 1.67 -16.10
N ILE A 126 -2.49 0.47 -16.19
CA ILE A 126 -2.36 -0.39 -17.39
C ILE A 126 -3.70 -0.90 -17.93
N GLY A 127 -4.84 -0.40 -17.43
CA GLY A 127 -6.18 -0.75 -17.92
C GLY A 127 -6.59 -2.20 -17.67
N LYS A 128 -5.94 -2.92 -16.74
CA LYS A 128 -6.19 -4.34 -16.47
C LYS A 128 -6.68 -4.56 -15.06
N ARG A 129 -7.58 -5.51 -14.86
CA ARG A 129 -8.02 -5.97 -13.52
C ARG A 129 -7.61 -7.42 -13.25
N LYS A 130 -7.64 -7.78 -11.97
CA LYS A 130 -7.75 -9.16 -11.50
C LYS A 130 -9.12 -9.69 -11.91
N LYS A 131 -9.14 -10.91 -12.44
CA LYS A 131 -10.39 -11.59 -12.83
C LYS A 131 -11.06 -12.31 -11.65
N PHE A 132 -10.31 -12.56 -10.58
CA PHE A 132 -10.76 -13.32 -9.42
C PHE A 132 -10.32 -12.62 -8.13
N SER A 133 -11.01 -12.88 -7.02
CA SER A 133 -10.62 -12.37 -5.70
C SER A 133 -9.68 -13.36 -5.02
N GLY A 134 -8.53 -12.91 -4.53
CA GLY A 134 -7.63 -13.73 -3.71
C GLY A 134 -8.29 -14.34 -2.45
N LYS A 135 -9.48 -13.88 -2.05
CA LYS A 135 -10.25 -14.46 -0.93
C LYS A 135 -10.68 -15.91 -1.17
N SER A 136 -10.76 -16.38 -2.42
CA SER A 136 -11.15 -17.76 -2.73
C SER A 136 -9.98 -18.75 -2.74
N ILE A 137 -8.72 -18.28 -2.69
CA ILE A 137 -7.53 -19.11 -2.89
C ILE A 137 -7.45 -20.30 -1.90
N PRO A 138 -7.64 -20.12 -0.58
CA PRO A 138 -7.63 -21.27 0.34
C PRO A 138 -8.73 -22.29 0.08
N GLN A 139 -9.91 -21.84 -0.35
CA GLN A 139 -11.01 -22.75 -0.67
C GLN A 139 -10.72 -23.52 -1.97
N MET A 140 -10.18 -22.84 -2.98
CA MET A 140 -9.80 -23.44 -4.25
C MET A 140 -8.71 -24.50 -4.05
N TRP A 141 -7.69 -24.18 -3.26
CA TRP A 141 -6.63 -25.11 -2.91
C TRP A 141 -7.17 -26.36 -2.20
N LYS A 142 -7.99 -26.17 -1.16
CA LYS A 142 -8.61 -27.28 -0.41
C LYS A 142 -9.51 -28.18 -1.29
N LYS A 143 -10.14 -27.61 -2.32
CA LYS A 143 -10.97 -28.34 -3.29
C LYS A 143 -10.16 -28.96 -4.44
N GLY A 144 -8.83 -28.91 -4.41
CA GLY A 144 -7.97 -29.49 -5.45
C GLY A 144 -7.88 -28.67 -6.75
N PHE A 145 -8.37 -27.43 -6.78
CA PHE A 145 -8.28 -26.56 -7.97
C PHE A 145 -6.90 -25.88 -8.09
N ILE A 146 -5.83 -26.70 -8.04
CA ILE A 146 -4.44 -26.25 -7.98
C ILE A 146 -4.06 -25.41 -9.20
N GLU A 147 -4.43 -25.87 -10.40
CA GLU A 147 -4.15 -25.13 -11.65
C GLU A 147 -4.78 -23.74 -11.67
N LYS A 148 -5.97 -23.58 -11.08
CA LYS A 148 -6.63 -22.27 -11.03
C LYS A 148 -5.89 -21.33 -10.08
N VAL A 149 -5.37 -21.83 -8.97
CA VAL A 149 -4.51 -21.06 -8.04
C VAL A 149 -3.21 -20.65 -8.74
N ILE A 150 -2.58 -21.57 -9.46
CA ILE A 150 -1.38 -21.30 -10.26
C ILE A 150 -1.63 -20.19 -11.31
N ARG A 151 -2.71 -20.29 -12.09
CA ARG A 151 -3.05 -19.26 -13.10
C ARG A 151 -3.37 -17.91 -12.47
N TYR A 152 -3.97 -17.90 -11.27
CA TYR A 152 -4.24 -16.68 -10.53
C TYR A 152 -2.93 -16.00 -10.10
N ASN A 153 -2.01 -16.77 -9.53
CA ASN A 153 -0.70 -16.28 -9.13
C ASN A 153 0.10 -15.74 -10.33
N GLU A 154 0.13 -16.48 -11.46
CA GLU A 154 0.76 -16.00 -12.69
C GLU A 154 0.17 -14.64 -13.14
N ARG A 155 -1.15 -14.47 -13.03
CA ARG A 155 -1.81 -13.22 -13.38
C ARG A 155 -1.32 -12.07 -12.50
N ASP A 156 -1.18 -12.28 -11.20
CA ASP A 156 -0.70 -11.25 -10.27
C ASP A 156 0.75 -10.83 -10.58
N LEU A 157 1.62 -11.77 -10.99
CA LEU A 157 2.96 -11.46 -11.50
C LEU A 157 2.91 -10.55 -12.74
N ASN A 158 2.07 -10.90 -13.72
CA ASN A 158 1.93 -10.12 -14.95
C ASN A 158 1.44 -8.69 -14.67
N LEU A 159 0.48 -8.54 -13.74
CA LEU A 159 -0.01 -7.23 -13.33
C LEU A 159 1.07 -6.43 -12.60
N THR A 160 1.83 -7.08 -11.70
CA THR A 160 2.90 -6.43 -10.93
C THR A 160 4.01 -5.89 -11.83
N ALA A 161 4.51 -6.72 -12.77
CA ALA A 161 5.49 -6.27 -13.77
C ALA A 161 4.95 -5.12 -14.62
N GLY A 162 3.72 -5.25 -15.15
CA GLY A 162 3.13 -4.24 -16.02
C GLY A 162 2.94 -2.90 -15.32
N VAL A 163 2.44 -2.90 -14.07
CA VAL A 163 2.31 -1.67 -13.28
C VAL A 163 3.67 -1.04 -13.04
N TRP A 164 4.65 -1.82 -12.58
CA TRP A 164 5.99 -1.31 -12.28
C TRP A 164 6.67 -0.72 -13.52
N GLU A 165 6.63 -1.41 -14.66
CA GLU A 165 7.20 -0.93 -15.92
C GLU A 165 6.51 0.38 -16.36
N GLN A 166 5.18 0.43 -16.32
CA GLN A 166 4.44 1.65 -16.68
C GLN A 166 4.80 2.83 -15.78
N VAL A 167 4.98 2.59 -14.49
CA VAL A 167 5.39 3.60 -13.51
C VAL A 167 6.79 4.12 -13.82
N LEU A 168 7.72 3.24 -14.21
CA LEU A 168 9.06 3.63 -14.63
C LEU A 168 9.07 4.39 -15.96
N LEU A 169 8.19 4.07 -16.90
CA LEU A 169 8.10 4.77 -18.19
C LEU A 169 7.48 6.16 -18.06
N THR A 170 6.47 6.31 -17.21
CA THR A 170 5.69 7.55 -17.08
C THR A 170 6.14 8.43 -15.92
N HIS A 171 6.98 7.90 -15.03
CA HIS A 171 7.33 8.49 -13.74
C HIS A 171 6.09 8.88 -12.91
N ARG A 172 5.00 8.11 -13.05
CA ARG A 172 3.70 8.43 -12.48
C ARG A 172 3.01 7.17 -11.96
N VAL A 173 2.33 7.28 -10.83
CA VAL A 173 1.48 6.23 -10.26
C VAL A 173 0.07 6.77 -10.09
N ARG A 174 -0.89 6.22 -10.82
CA ARG A 174 -2.32 6.55 -10.67
C ARG A 174 -2.99 5.62 -9.66
N PHE A 175 -3.70 6.18 -8.69
CA PHE A 175 -4.51 5.41 -7.73
C PHE A 175 -6.01 5.55 -8.00
N LYS A 176 -6.43 6.65 -8.62
CA LYS A 176 -7.80 6.88 -9.09
C LYS A 176 -7.73 7.59 -10.43
N ARG A 177 -8.87 7.78 -11.11
CA ARG A 177 -8.90 8.49 -12.41
C ARG A 177 -8.30 9.91 -12.32
N TRP A 178 -8.56 10.62 -11.22
CA TRP A 178 -8.13 12.00 -10.96
C TRP A 178 -6.91 12.13 -10.06
N PHE A 179 -6.42 11.05 -9.44
CA PHE A 179 -5.32 11.13 -8.48
C PHE A 179 -4.08 10.37 -8.96
N CYS A 180 -2.98 11.10 -9.09
CA CYS A 180 -1.70 10.61 -9.59
C CYS A 180 -0.56 11.15 -8.74
N LEU A 181 0.35 10.25 -8.33
CA LEU A 181 1.64 10.61 -7.77
C LEU A 181 2.65 10.78 -8.91
N VAL A 182 3.40 11.88 -8.91
CA VAL A 182 4.56 12.07 -9.79
C VAL A 182 5.81 11.67 -9.02
N LEU A 183 6.67 10.87 -9.64
CA LEU A 183 7.86 10.33 -9.02
C LEU A 183 9.08 11.21 -9.27
N GLU A 184 9.87 11.41 -8.22
CA GLU A 184 11.14 12.12 -8.32
C GLU A 184 12.29 11.15 -8.62
N LYS A 185 13.49 11.70 -8.91
CA LYS A 185 14.70 10.89 -9.15
C LYS A 185 14.96 9.89 -8.04
N ASN A 186 14.78 10.31 -6.78
CA ASN A 186 15.02 9.44 -5.62
C ASN A 186 14.03 8.25 -5.57
N ASP A 187 12.76 8.46 -5.89
CA ASP A 187 11.78 7.38 -5.98
C ASP A 187 12.18 6.35 -7.03
N LEU A 188 12.64 6.84 -8.19
CA LEU A 188 13.04 6.01 -9.31
C LEU A 188 14.31 5.20 -8.97
N THR A 189 15.24 5.74 -8.18
CA THR A 189 16.39 4.96 -7.67
C THR A 189 15.98 3.82 -6.73
N LEU A 190 14.87 3.97 -6.00
CA LEU A 190 14.34 2.91 -5.14
C LEU A 190 13.60 1.85 -5.96
N LEU A 191 12.78 2.27 -6.93
CA LEU A 191 12.02 1.36 -7.79
C LEU A 191 12.89 0.60 -8.79
N THR A 192 14.07 1.10 -9.14
CA THR A 192 15.06 0.40 -9.97
C THR A 192 16.04 -0.45 -9.17
N GLY A 193 15.95 -0.42 -7.83
CA GLY A 193 16.84 -1.14 -6.92
C GLY A 193 18.27 -0.62 -6.86
N GLN A 194 18.56 0.57 -7.43
CA GLN A 194 19.84 1.25 -7.24
C GLN A 194 20.07 1.65 -5.78
N LYS A 195 18.99 2.01 -5.08
CA LYS A 195 18.96 2.17 -3.62
C LYS A 195 18.08 1.09 -3.01
N THR A 196 18.56 0.44 -1.95
CA THR A 196 17.77 -0.54 -1.20
C THR A 196 16.59 0.13 -0.50
N LEU A 197 15.36 -0.36 -0.76
CA LEU A 197 14.15 0.11 -0.07
C LEU A 197 14.18 -0.18 1.43
N LEU A 198 14.62 -1.40 1.76
CA LEU A 198 14.67 -1.94 3.11
C LEU A 198 15.72 -3.06 3.20
N ASP A 199 16.70 -2.91 4.08
CA ASP A 199 17.70 -3.95 4.33
C ASP A 199 17.17 -5.03 5.30
N TYR A 200 17.82 -6.19 5.32
CA TYR A 200 17.43 -7.33 6.16
C TYR A 200 17.42 -7.00 7.67
N LYS A 201 18.41 -6.25 8.18
CA LYS A 201 18.49 -5.91 9.61
C LYS A 201 17.29 -5.02 9.99
N THR A 202 16.99 -4.02 9.17
CA THR A 202 15.87 -3.11 9.38
C THR A 202 14.52 -3.81 9.22
N TRP A 203 14.35 -4.67 8.20
CA TRP A 203 13.15 -5.47 8.02
C TRP A 203 12.88 -6.38 9.23
N LYS A 204 13.90 -7.07 9.72
CA LYS A 204 13.81 -7.95 10.90
C LYS A 204 13.41 -7.18 12.16
N LYS A 205 13.94 -5.97 12.37
CA LYS A 205 13.60 -5.08 13.50
C LYS A 205 12.18 -4.50 13.40
N LYS A 206 11.72 -4.13 12.20
CA LYS A 206 10.38 -3.55 11.95
C LYS A 206 9.21 -4.53 12.08
N LYS A 207 9.45 -5.78 12.51
CA LYS A 207 8.44 -6.84 12.66
C LYS A 207 7.21 -6.39 13.47
N LYS A 208 7.36 -5.57 14.52
CA LYS A 208 6.25 -5.04 15.33
C LYS A 208 5.45 -3.92 14.62
N VAL A 209 6.16 -2.94 14.04
CA VAL A 209 5.54 -1.71 13.51
C VAL A 209 4.75 -1.94 12.21
N ILE A 210 5.19 -2.86 11.36
CA ILE A 210 4.48 -3.16 10.09
C ILE A 210 3.18 -3.93 10.36
N ASP A 211 3.15 -4.80 11.37
CA ASP A 211 1.92 -5.48 11.78
C ASP A 211 0.92 -4.51 12.43
N ASP A 212 1.41 -3.58 13.26
CA ASP A 212 0.60 -2.50 13.85
C ASP A 212 0.05 -1.52 12.80
N TYR A 213 0.80 -1.21 11.73
CA TYR A 213 0.36 -0.29 10.68
C TYR A 213 -0.83 -0.85 9.88
N ARG A 214 -0.85 -2.16 9.62
CA ARG A 214 -1.98 -2.82 8.94
C ARG A 214 -3.22 -2.84 9.82
N ASP A 215 -3.06 -3.10 11.12
CA ASP A 215 -4.19 -3.09 12.07
C ASP A 215 -4.71 -1.67 12.36
N PHE A 216 -3.82 -0.67 12.40
CA PHE A 216 -4.20 0.75 12.47
C PHE A 216 -4.95 1.16 11.20
N ASN A 217 -4.44 0.85 10.01
CA ASN A 217 -5.06 1.22 8.75
C ASN A 217 -6.42 0.53 8.52
N ILE A 218 -6.60 -0.72 8.96
CA ILE A 218 -7.92 -1.38 8.91
C ILE A 218 -8.92 -0.63 9.81
N ARG A 219 -8.55 -0.38 11.08
CA ARG A 219 -9.43 0.35 12.02
C ARG A 219 -9.70 1.79 11.58
N PHE A 220 -8.71 2.41 10.93
CA PHE A 220 -8.82 3.77 10.42
C PHE A 220 -9.66 3.84 9.15
N GLN A 221 -9.57 2.86 8.23
CA GLN A 221 -10.44 2.78 7.06
C GLN A 221 -11.89 2.47 7.45
N ASP A 222 -12.10 1.62 8.46
CA ASP A 222 -13.43 1.38 9.01
C ASP A 222 -14.00 2.67 9.61
N PHE A 223 -13.19 3.42 10.37
CA PHE A 223 -13.56 4.76 10.84
C PHE A 223 -13.84 5.75 9.69
N TYR A 224 -12.99 5.79 8.67
CA TYR A 224 -13.13 6.69 7.53
C TYR A 224 -14.42 6.39 6.74
N ARG A 225 -14.72 5.12 6.46
CA ARG A 225 -15.96 4.73 5.78
C ARG A 225 -17.21 5.05 6.59
N SER A 226 -17.13 4.98 7.91
CA SER A 226 -18.25 5.29 8.80
C SER A 226 -18.45 6.79 9.05
N TYR A 227 -17.42 7.63 8.96
CA TYR A 227 -17.48 9.02 9.43
C TYR A 227 -16.92 10.10 8.47
N ALA A 228 -16.19 9.74 7.40
CA ALA A 228 -15.49 10.71 6.56
C ALA A 228 -16.33 11.38 5.47
N LYS A 229 -17.67 11.26 5.52
CA LYS A 229 -18.52 12.10 4.65
C LYS A 229 -18.49 13.59 5.06
N GLU A 230 -18.01 13.93 6.25
CA GLU A 230 -18.06 15.31 6.79
C GLU A 230 -16.71 15.88 7.28
N TYR A 231 -15.62 15.11 7.27
CA TYR A 231 -14.37 15.50 7.95
C TYR A 231 -13.10 15.26 7.11
N PHE A 232 -12.17 16.22 7.15
CA PHE A 232 -10.79 16.10 6.68
C PHE A 232 -9.83 15.93 7.85
N TYR A 233 -8.64 15.35 7.63
CA TYR A 233 -7.61 15.30 8.66
C TYR A 233 -6.19 15.27 8.09
N ALA A 234 -5.22 15.70 8.91
CA ALA A 234 -3.79 15.61 8.64
C ALA A 234 -3.07 15.04 9.86
N TYR A 235 -2.13 14.11 9.64
CA TYR A 235 -1.32 13.51 10.71
C TYR A 235 0.14 13.97 10.63
N CYS A 236 0.65 14.58 11.69
CA CYS A 236 2.06 14.94 11.79
C CYS A 236 2.86 13.80 12.43
N ASN A 237 3.73 13.18 11.65
CA ASN A 237 4.55 12.07 12.13
C ASN A 237 5.63 12.47 13.13
N LYS A 238 6.03 13.75 13.15
CA LYS A 238 7.06 14.28 14.05
C LYS A 238 6.52 14.56 15.44
N CYS A 239 5.33 15.16 15.55
CA CYS A 239 4.69 15.44 16.84
C CYS A 239 3.59 14.44 17.23
N LYS A 240 3.30 13.46 16.37
CA LYS A 240 2.29 12.41 16.56
C LYS A 240 0.87 12.95 16.78
N ARG A 241 0.54 14.12 16.21
CA ARG A 241 -0.77 14.77 16.33
C ARG A 241 -1.62 14.56 15.07
N ILE A 242 -2.93 14.43 15.26
CA ILE A 242 -3.93 14.46 14.19
C ILE A 242 -4.65 15.80 14.29
N VAL A 243 -4.74 16.53 13.18
CA VAL A 243 -5.63 17.68 13.02
C VAL A 243 -6.84 17.21 12.23
N VAL A 244 -8.05 17.52 12.69
CA VAL A 244 -9.30 17.16 12.02
C VAL A 244 -10.09 18.45 11.73
N TRP A 245 -10.56 18.61 10.50
CA TRP A 245 -11.45 19.69 10.07
C TRP A 245 -12.82 19.13 9.75
N LYS A 246 -13.89 19.85 10.11
CA LYS A 246 -15.26 19.56 9.66
C LYS A 246 -15.59 20.51 8.52
N ILE A 247 -16.12 20.00 7.40
CA ILE A 247 -16.64 20.88 6.34
C ILE A 247 -17.98 21.43 6.82
N LEU A 248 -18.11 22.75 6.89
CA LEU A 248 -19.40 23.42 6.91
C LEU A 248 -19.60 24.01 5.52
N LEU A 249 -20.45 23.39 4.70
CA LEU A 249 -20.75 23.88 3.35
C LEU A 249 -21.58 25.16 3.47
N ASN A 250 -20.93 26.32 3.37
CA ASN A 250 -21.51 27.60 3.00
C ASN A 250 -20.41 28.64 2.72
N SER A 251 -19.62 28.42 1.68
CA SER A 251 -18.98 29.50 0.90
C SER A 251 -18.13 28.91 -0.23
N TYR A 252 -18.15 29.60 -1.36
CA TYR A 252 -17.34 29.33 -2.54
C TYR A 252 -15.85 29.29 -2.16
N PHE A 253 -15.21 28.13 -2.32
CA PHE A 253 -13.74 28.04 -2.30
C PHE A 253 -13.23 28.42 -3.70
N THR A 254 -12.66 29.62 -3.82
CA THR A 254 -11.74 29.94 -4.91
C THR A 254 -10.40 29.26 -4.64
N GLU A 255 -9.73 28.80 -5.71
CA GLU A 255 -8.43 28.16 -5.65
C GLU A 255 -7.38 29.09 -5.03
N GLN A 256 -7.17 28.98 -3.72
CA GLN A 256 -5.98 29.48 -3.07
C GLN A 256 -5.36 28.34 -2.26
N ASN A 257 -4.12 27.99 -2.62
CA ASN A 257 -3.26 27.08 -1.88
C ASN A 257 -2.99 27.66 -0.47
N GLN A 258 -3.87 27.39 0.50
CA GLN A 258 -3.60 27.75 1.88
C GLN A 258 -2.64 26.74 2.51
N LYS A 259 -1.45 27.23 2.88
CA LYS A 259 -0.49 26.51 3.71
C LYS A 259 -1.10 26.31 5.09
N VAL A 260 -1.27 25.05 5.50
CA VAL A 260 -1.63 24.72 6.88
C VAL A 260 -0.34 24.56 7.68
N GLU A 261 -0.20 25.34 8.76
CA GLU A 261 0.94 25.26 9.65
C GLU A 261 0.57 24.53 10.96
N CYS A 262 1.36 23.52 11.34
CA CYS A 262 1.52 23.20 12.76
C CYS A 262 2.64 24.10 13.27
N ASN A 263 2.48 24.75 14.42
CA ASN A 263 3.36 25.80 14.98
C ASN A 263 4.89 25.53 15.03
N LYS A 264 5.43 24.42 14.49
CA LYS A 264 6.87 24.19 14.24
C LYS A 264 7.22 23.44 12.94
N HIS A 265 6.26 23.01 12.09
CA HIS A 265 6.55 22.22 10.87
C HIS A 265 5.49 22.43 9.77
N HIS A 266 5.94 22.52 8.51
CA HIS A 266 5.08 22.64 7.33
C HIS A 266 4.38 21.33 7.00
N PHE A 267 3.07 21.38 6.72
CA PHE A 267 2.35 20.30 6.03
C PHE A 267 2.41 20.56 4.52
N LEU A 268 2.90 19.59 3.75
CA LEU A 268 2.79 19.60 2.29
C LEU A 268 1.56 18.78 1.88
N ASN A 269 0.64 19.45 1.18
CA ASN A 269 -0.47 18.91 0.40
C ASN A 269 -1.63 18.25 1.17
N ALA A 270 -2.72 19.00 1.34
CA ALA A 270 -4.06 18.45 1.51
C ALA A 270 -4.77 18.48 0.15
N SER A 271 -5.01 17.32 -0.47
CA SER A 271 -5.76 17.23 -1.73
C SER A 271 -7.24 16.94 -1.42
N ILE A 272 -8.12 17.84 -1.84
CA ILE A 272 -9.58 17.68 -1.82
C ILE A 272 -9.99 16.89 -3.08
N ASP A 273 -10.92 15.93 -2.93
CA ASP A 273 -11.60 15.28 -4.07
C ASP A 273 -12.79 16.16 -4.51
N PRO A 274 -12.75 16.82 -5.69
CA PRO A 274 -13.80 17.73 -6.13
C PRO A 274 -15.14 17.04 -6.41
N ALA A 275 -15.16 15.70 -6.55
CA ALA A 275 -16.38 14.95 -6.83
C ALA A 275 -17.26 14.76 -5.58
N LEU A 276 -16.71 14.94 -4.37
CA LEU A 276 -17.43 14.78 -3.10
C LEU A 276 -18.22 16.03 -2.69
N ALA A 277 -18.11 17.14 -3.42
CA ALA A 277 -18.65 18.44 -3.01
C ALA A 277 -20.06 18.76 -3.53
N ARG A 278 -20.77 17.81 -4.18
CA ARG A 278 -21.94 18.16 -5.01
C ARG A 278 -23.29 17.56 -4.64
N GLU A 279 -23.50 17.03 -3.44
CA GLU A 279 -24.81 16.49 -3.08
C GLU A 279 -25.14 16.80 -1.61
N TYR A 280 -26.37 17.28 -1.38
CA TYR A 280 -27.07 17.51 -0.10
C TYR A 280 -27.08 18.94 0.50
N VAL A 281 -28.28 19.55 0.46
CA VAL A 281 -28.71 20.76 1.16
C VAL A 281 -29.69 20.36 2.26
N GLY A 282 -29.59 20.96 3.46
CA GLY A 282 -30.64 20.89 4.49
C GLY A 282 -30.23 21.32 5.91
N ASN A 283 -30.40 22.62 6.19
CA ASN A 283 -30.74 23.30 7.47
C ASN A 283 -29.94 23.03 8.76
N ILE A 284 -29.20 24.04 9.23
CA ILE A 284 -28.83 24.22 10.65
C ILE A 284 -29.09 25.68 11.10
N LYS A 285 -29.73 25.81 12.26
CA LYS A 285 -30.03 27.05 12.99
C LYS A 285 -28.88 27.38 13.96
N SER A 286 -28.42 28.63 13.86
CA SER A 286 -27.49 29.42 14.70
C SER A 286 -26.02 28.98 14.87
N VAL A 287 -25.13 29.97 14.72
CA VAL A 287 -23.65 29.90 14.73
C VAL A 287 -23.13 31.00 15.66
N GLY A 288 -22.18 30.68 16.53
CA GLY A 288 -21.32 31.66 17.19
C GLY A 288 -20.06 31.88 16.36
N VAL A 289 -19.88 33.10 15.83
CA VAL A 289 -18.83 33.45 14.86
C VAL A 289 -17.63 34.09 15.58
N LYS A 290 -16.43 33.56 15.34
CA LYS A 290 -15.19 34.34 15.37
C LYS A 290 -14.33 33.92 14.19
N ASP A 291 -14.19 34.85 13.25
CA ASP A 291 -13.44 34.84 12.00
C ASP A 291 -13.87 33.81 10.95
N ASN A 292 -14.42 34.38 9.86
CA ASN A 292 -15.30 33.77 8.88
C ASN A 292 -14.60 32.73 7.97
N ASN A 293 -14.49 31.48 8.43
CA ASN A 293 -14.72 30.25 7.62
C ASN A 293 -14.14 28.97 8.24
N PHE A 294 -13.67 28.99 9.50
CA PHE A 294 -13.17 27.79 10.16
C PHE A 294 -13.69 27.65 11.58
N ILE A 295 -14.33 26.52 11.90
CA ILE A 295 -14.36 26.05 13.28
C ILE A 295 -13.05 25.30 13.54
N SER A 296 -12.14 25.93 14.27
CA SER A 296 -10.93 25.26 14.74
C SER A 296 -11.20 24.63 16.12
N PHE A 297 -11.00 23.31 16.23
CA PHE A 297 -10.87 22.67 17.53
C PHE A 297 -9.39 22.50 17.83
N ARG A 298 -8.85 23.29 18.77
CA ARG A 298 -7.55 23.02 19.40
C ARG A 298 -7.78 22.25 20.69
N GLY A 299 -7.61 20.93 20.62
CA GLY A 299 -7.55 20.08 21.81
C GLY A 299 -6.28 19.23 21.82
N ARG A 300 -5.64 19.11 22.99
CA ARG A 300 -4.84 17.92 23.28
C ARG A 300 -5.85 16.79 23.41
N VAL A 301 -5.78 15.79 22.54
CA VAL A 301 -6.52 14.55 22.78
C VAL A 301 -5.49 13.46 22.97
N ASP A 302 -5.41 12.93 24.18
CA ASP A 302 -4.53 11.80 24.46
C ASP A 302 -5.01 10.58 23.65
N LYS A 303 -4.07 9.76 23.17
CA LYS A 303 -4.39 8.48 22.53
C LYS A 303 -5.32 7.62 23.40
N LYS A 304 -5.18 7.68 24.73
CA LYS A 304 -6.11 7.02 25.68
C LYS A 304 -7.52 7.58 25.61
N GLU A 305 -7.66 8.88 25.39
CA GLU A 305 -8.92 9.61 25.38
C GLU A 305 -9.67 9.37 24.05
N ILE A 306 -8.96 9.37 22.91
CA ILE A 306 -9.53 8.95 21.61
C ILE A 306 -10.04 7.50 21.67
N LEU A 307 -9.23 6.60 22.23
CA LEU A 307 -9.62 5.19 22.41
C LEU A 307 -10.78 5.03 23.40
N GLY A 308 -10.87 5.89 24.42
CA GLY A 308 -11.98 5.96 25.36
C GLY A 308 -13.27 6.44 24.72
N MET A 309 -13.23 7.52 23.93
CA MET A 309 -14.37 8.05 23.19
C MET A 309 -14.90 7.05 22.16
N LEU A 310 -14.01 6.36 21.45
CA LEU A 310 -14.38 5.29 20.50
C LEU A 310 -15.01 4.10 21.22
N ARG A 311 -14.47 3.67 22.37
CA ARG A 311 -15.05 2.58 23.18
C ARG A 311 -16.43 2.94 23.77
N LYS A 312 -16.62 4.18 24.23
CA LYS A 312 -17.90 4.65 24.78
C LYS A 312 -18.99 4.72 23.71
N LYS A 313 -18.63 5.11 22.48
CA LYS A 313 -19.59 5.14 21.35
C LYS A 313 -19.90 3.75 20.79
N ILE A 314 -18.95 2.81 20.77
CA ILE A 314 -19.21 1.41 20.37
C ILE A 314 -20.15 0.71 21.35
N LYS A 315 -20.06 1.01 22.67
CA LYS A 315 -21.00 0.50 23.69
C LYS A 315 -22.43 1.03 23.61
N ASN A 316 -22.66 2.12 22.87
CA ASN A 316 -23.99 2.70 22.70
C ASN A 316 -24.64 2.30 21.36
N VAL A 317 -23.98 1.44 20.58
CA VAL A 317 -24.42 0.98 19.25
C VAL A 317 -24.52 -0.56 19.19
N LEU A 318 -24.06 -1.27 20.22
CA LEU A 318 -24.39 -2.66 20.53
C LEU A 318 -25.30 -2.64 21.76
#